data_AF-A0A962MQA7-F1
#
_entry.id   AF-A0A962MQA7-F1
#
_cell.length_a   1.000
_cell.length_b   1.000
_cell.length_c   1.000
_cell.angle_alpha   90.00
_cell.angle_beta   90.00
_cell.angle_gamma   90.00
#
_symmetry.space_group_name_H-M   'P 1'
#
loop_
_entity.id
_entity.type
_entity.pdbx_description
1 polymer ?
#
loop_
_entity_poly.entity_id
_entity_poly.type
_entity_poly.pdbx_seq_one_letter_code
_entity_poly.pdbx_strand_id
1 'polypeptide(L)' 'MFDSLSEKLGGVFSKLRGKGALSENDVMAVSREIRVALLEADVA' A
#
# COMPACT_ATOMS: atom_id res chain seq x y z
N MET A 1 -8.09 -4.33 13.93
CA MET A 1 -7.53 -5.13 12.81
C MET A 1 -7.85 -4.48 11.47
N PHE A 2 -9.13 -4.24 11.16
CA PHE A 2 -9.50 -3.58 9.89
C PHE A 2 -9.12 -2.10 9.84
N ASP A 3 -9.23 -1.37 10.96
CA ASP A 3 -8.83 0.04 11.03
C ASP A 3 -7.32 0.23 10.87
N SER A 4 -6.51 -0.60 11.54
CA SER A 4 -5.05 -0.60 11.40
C SER A 4 -4.59 -0.97 9.99
N LEU A 5 -5.29 -1.88 9.32
CA LEU A 5 -5.03 -2.19 7.91
C LEU A 5 -5.42 -1.01 7.01
N SER A 6 -6.58 -0.39 7.28
CA SER A 6 -7.08 0.76 6.52
C SER A 6 -6.16 1.97 6.62
N GLU A 7 -5.59 2.23 7.80
CA GLU A 7 -4.60 3.28 8.01
C GLU A 7 -3.30 3.00 7.24
N LYS A 8 -2.78 1.76 7.33
CA LYS A 8 -1.58 1.35 6.58
C LYS A 8 -1.78 1.49 5.07
N LEU A 9 -2.88 0.96 4.54
CA LEU A 9 -3.19 1.06 3.11
C LEU A 9 -3.41 2.52 2.68
N GLY A 10 -4.08 3.33 3.52
CA GLY A 10 -4.23 4.77 3.30
C GLY A 10 -2.89 5.49 3.18
N GLY A 11 -1.94 5.18 4.06
CA GLY A 11 -0.56 5.71 4.00
C GLY A 11 0.18 5.28 2.73
N VAL A 12 0.06 4.01 2.33
CA VAL A 12 0.70 3.48 1.12
C VAL A 12 0.16 4.16 -0.14
N PHE A 13 -1.16 4.29 -0.28
CA PHE A 13 -1.76 4.95 -1.45
C PHE A 13 -1.49 6.46 -1.49
N SER A 14 -1.24 7.09 -0.35
CA SER A 14 -0.83 8.50 -0.28
C SER A 14 0.48 8.76 -1.04
N LYS A 15 1.37 7.76 -1.13
CA LYS A 15 2.63 7.85 -1.90
C LYS A 15 2.42 7.90 -3.42
N LEU A 16 1.27 7.44 -3.89
CA LEU A 16 0.91 7.45 -5.32
C LEU A 16 0.10 8.70 -5.70
N ARG A 17 -0.54 9.36 -4.73
CA ARG A 17 -1.33 10.58 -4.98
C ARG A 17 -0.41 11.70 -5.49
N GLY A 18 -0.91 12.46 -6.46
CA GLY A 18 -0.22 13.66 -6.99
C GLY A 18 0.87 13.38 -8.02
N LYS A 19 1.18 12.11 -8.35
CA LYS A 19 2.22 11.79 -9.34
C LYS A 19 1.81 12.02 -10.80
N GLY A 20 0.52 12.20 -11.10
CA GLY A 20 0.00 12.41 -12.45
C GLY A 20 -0.02 11.14 -13.32
N ALA A 21 1.14 10.49 -13.47
CA ALA A 21 1.28 9.16 -14.08
C ALA A 21 2.15 8.28 -13.18
N LEU A 22 1.84 6.98 -13.13
CA LEU A 22 2.61 6.01 -12.35
C LEU A 22 3.56 5.26 -13.27
N SER A 23 4.83 5.15 -12.85
CA SER A 23 5.77 4.24 -13.48
C SER A 23 5.59 2.81 -12.96
N GLU A 24 6.08 1.83 -13.69
CA GLU A 24 6.10 0.43 -13.23
C GLU A 24 6.83 0.28 -11.90
N ASN A 25 7.91 1.05 -11.70
CA ASN A 25 8.66 1.07 -10.44
C ASN A 25 7.82 1.59 -9.27
N ASP A 26 6.98 2.61 -9.48
CA ASP A 26 6.08 3.12 -8.44
C ASP A 26 5.06 2.07 -8.01
N VAL A 27 4.49 1.37 -8.99
CA VAL A 27 3.52 0.31 -8.76
C VAL A 27 4.17 -0.87 -8.04
N MET A 28 5.32 -1.34 -8.51
CA MET A 28 6.06 -2.45 -7.88
C MET A 28 6.43 -2.14 -6.43
N ALA A 29 6.92 -0.93 -6.15
CA ALA A 29 7.28 -0.50 -4.80
C ALA A 29 6.07 -0.55 -3.86
N VAL A 30 4.92 -0.01 -4.30
CA VAL A 30 3.69 0.00 -3.51
C VAL A 30 3.09 -1.38 -3.35
N SER A 31 3.07 -2.21 -4.41
CA SER A 31 2.59 -3.60 -4.32
C SER A 31 3.35 -4.42 -3.28
N ARG A 32 4.66 -4.19 -3.14
CA ARG A 32 5.47 -4.84 -2.11
C ARG A 32 5.04 -4.41 -0.70
N GLU A 33 4.78 -3.13 -0.48
CA GLU A 33 4.29 -2.62 0.81
C GLU A 33 2.89 -3.14 1.14
N ILE A 34 1.98 -3.17 0.16
CA ILE A 34 0.63 -3.74 0.34
C ILE A 34 0.72 -5.20 0.77
N ARG A 35 1.58 -5.99 0.13
CA ARG A 35 1.78 -7.41 0.50
C ARG A 35 2.24 -7.56 1.95
N VAL A 36 3.17 -6.73 2.40
CA VAL A 36 3.63 -6.74 3.80
C VAL A 36 2.50 -6.37 4.75
N ALA A 37 1.76 -5.30 4.45
CA ALA A 37 0.65 -4.85 5.29
C ALA A 37 -0.46 -5.90 5.43
N LEU A 38 -0.74 -6.67 4.37
CA LEU A 38 -1.72 -7.77 4.40
C LEU A 38 -1.24 -8.96 5.22
N LEU A 39 0.05 -9.31 5.13
CA LEU A 39 0.64 -10.39 5.93
C LEU A 39 0.67 -10.05 7.43
N GLU A 40 0.98 -8.80 7.77
CA GLU A 40 0.98 -8.30 9.16
C GLU A 40 -0.42 -8.17 9.76
N ALA A 41 -1.45 -8.14 8.93
CA ALA A 41 -2.84 -8.06 9.37
C ALA A 41 -3.51 -9.45 9.49
N ASP A 42 -2.72 -10.53 9.42
CA ASP A 42 -3.18 -11.92 9.49
C ASP A 42 -4.31 -12.25 8.49
N VAL A 43 -4.22 -11.72 7.25
CA VAL A 43 -5.23 -11.90 6.18
C VAL A 43 -4.97 -13.18 5.34
N ALA A 44 -4.25 -14.16 5.88
CA ALA A 44 -3.86 -15.40 5.19
C ALA A 44 -4.81 -16.57 5.43
#